data_AF-A0A0L8G3J6-F1
#
_entry.id   AF-A0A0L8G3J6-F1
#
_cell.length_a   1.000
_cell.length_b   1.000
_cell.length_c   1.000
_cell.angle_alpha   90.00
_cell.angle_beta   90.00
_cell.angle_gamma   90.00
#
_symmetry.space_group_name_H-M   'P 1'
#
loop_
_entity.id
_entity.type
_entity.pdbx_description
1 polymer ?
#
loop_
_entity_poly.entity_id
_entity_poly.type
_entity_poly.pdbx_seq_one_letter_code
_entity_poly.pdbx_strand_id
1 'polypeptide(L)'
;KRFKDTLKASLNAFNISHDTWERSSVDRERWRSAVHKGANTCETNRIAAAEDRRQARKNRANNPIAGATIPCPHCQRLFRVQIGLTSHLRTHKTSPPHPRMTRWSSSHPRTNYRTCWKKILILEFSF
;
A
#
# COMPACT_ATOMS: atom_id res chain seq x y z
N LYS A 1 16.67 7.42 -13.47
CA LYS A 1 15.43 7.63 -14.26
C LYS A 1 15.43 9.09 -14.70
N ARG A 2 15.26 9.42 -15.98
CA ARG A 2 15.37 10.80 -16.50
C ARG A 2 14.13 11.60 -16.10
N PHE A 3 14.29 12.85 -15.67
CA PHE A 3 13.17 13.73 -15.27
C PHE A 3 12.06 13.78 -16.34
N LYS A 4 12.45 13.88 -17.61
CA LYS A 4 11.55 13.91 -18.76
C LYS A 4 10.62 12.68 -18.82
N ASP A 5 11.12 11.50 -18.47
CA ASP A 5 10.32 10.25 -18.54
C ASP A 5 9.23 10.23 -17.47
N THR A 6 9.55 10.74 -16.27
CA THR A 6 8.58 10.90 -15.18
C THR A 6 7.47 11.86 -15.57
N LEU A 7 7.81 12.99 -16.22
CA LEU A 7 6.85 14.00 -16.64
C LEU A 7 5.88 13.46 -17.71
N LYS A 8 6.40 12.75 -18.72
CA LYS A 8 5.58 12.06 -19.72
C LYS A 8 4.63 11.03 -19.10
N ALA A 9 5.13 10.24 -18.15
CA ALA A 9 4.31 9.24 -17.46
C ALA A 9 3.16 9.90 -16.69
N SER A 10 3.40 11.01 -15.99
CA SER A 10 2.37 11.75 -15.27
C SER A 10 1.34 12.38 -16.21
N LEU A 11 1.76 13.00 -17.32
CA LEU A 11 0.84 13.57 -18.31
C LEU A 11 -0.05 12.50 -18.92
N ASN A 12 0.52 11.36 -19.30
CA ASN A 12 -0.24 10.22 -19.80
C ASN A 12 -1.24 9.69 -18.77
N ALA A 13 -0.84 9.59 -17.49
CA ALA A 13 -1.73 9.17 -16.41
C ALA A 13 -2.90 10.15 -16.19
N PHE A 14 -2.73 11.43 -16.53
CA PHE A 14 -3.76 12.45 -16.47
C PHE A 14 -4.57 12.56 -17.76
N ASN A 15 -4.34 11.67 -18.73
CA ASN A 15 -4.95 11.70 -20.06
C ASN A 15 -4.68 13.02 -20.80
N ILE A 16 -3.48 13.59 -20.60
CA ILE A 16 -2.97 14.76 -21.30
C ILE A 16 -1.87 14.29 -22.25
N SER A 17 -2.03 14.55 -23.55
CA SER A 17 -1.01 14.18 -24.54
C SER A 17 0.28 14.98 -24.33
N HIS A 18 1.40 14.26 -24.26
CA HIS A 18 2.72 14.87 -24.08
C HIS A 18 3.23 15.66 -25.28
N ASP A 19 2.63 15.49 -26.47
CA ASP A 19 3.03 16.20 -27.69
C ASP A 19 2.25 17.50 -27.90
N THR A 20 1.09 17.63 -27.26
CA THR A 20 0.18 18.78 -27.47
C THR A 20 -0.07 19.60 -26.20
N TRP A 21 0.56 19.23 -25.08
CA TRP A 21 0.30 19.87 -23.78
C TRP A 21 0.64 21.37 -23.78
N GLU A 22 1.70 21.81 -24.48
CA GLU A 22 2.05 23.23 -24.60
C GLU A 22 0.91 24.03 -25.23
N ARG A 23 0.39 23.56 -26.37
CA ARG A 23 -0.77 24.18 -27.05
C ARG A 23 -2.02 24.18 -26.16
N SER A 24 -2.25 23.09 -25.42
CA SER A 24 -3.37 23.01 -24.47
C SER A 24 -3.20 23.90 -23.23
N SER A 25 -1.95 24.24 -22.87
CA SER A 25 -1.64 25.03 -21.68
C SER A 25 -1.79 26.54 -21.87
N VAL A 26 -1.85 27.00 -23.13
CA VAL A 26 -2.11 28.41 -23.49
C VAL A 26 -3.45 28.88 -22.93
N ASP A 27 -4.49 28.05 -23.08
CA ASP A 27 -5.76 28.26 -22.39
C ASP A 27 -5.64 27.79 -20.94
N ARG A 28 -5.41 28.75 -20.04
CA ARG A 28 -5.18 28.49 -18.61
C ARG A 28 -6.37 27.86 -17.91
N GLU A 29 -7.59 28.19 -18.32
CA GLU A 29 -8.80 27.65 -17.69
C GLU A 29 -8.99 26.19 -18.08
N ARG A 30 -8.93 25.91 -19.38
CA ARG A 30 -9.01 24.55 -19.91
C ARG A 30 -7.88 23.67 -19.37
N TRP A 31 -6.67 24.21 -19.26
CA TRP A 31 -5.52 23.51 -18.68
C TRP A 31 -5.74 23.12 -17.23
N ARG A 32 -6.17 24.06 -16.38
CA ARG A 32 -6.47 23.78 -14.96
C ARG A 32 -7.52 22.69 -14.83
N SER A 33 -8.62 22.80 -15.59
CA SER A 33 -9.69 21.82 -15.59
C SER A 33 -9.22 20.42 -16.02
N ALA A 34 -8.38 20.33 -17.06
CA ALA A 34 -7.83 19.06 -17.53
C ALA A 34 -6.91 18.41 -16.48
N VAL A 35 -6.02 19.19 -15.85
CA VAL A 35 -5.11 18.69 -14.80
C VAL A 35 -5.89 18.23 -13.57
N HIS A 36 -6.88 18.99 -13.10
CA HIS A 36 -7.72 18.59 -11.97
C HIS A 36 -8.51 17.31 -12.27
N LYS A 37 -9.11 17.22 -13.46
CA LYS A 37 -9.82 16.01 -13.89
C LYS A 37 -8.86 14.80 -13.90
N GLY A 38 -7.68 14.95 -14.50
CA GLY A 38 -6.67 13.90 -14.56
C GLY A 38 -6.17 13.46 -13.18
N ALA A 39 -5.96 14.41 -12.26
CA ALA A 39 -5.57 14.13 -10.89
C ALA A 39 -6.65 13.33 -10.13
N ASN A 40 -7.92 13.73 -10.23
CA ASN A 40 -9.04 13.00 -9.64
C ASN A 40 -9.13 11.58 -10.18
N THR A 41 -9.02 11.39 -11.50
CA THR A 41 -9.01 10.06 -12.12
C THR A 41 -7.82 9.21 -11.65
N CYS A 42 -6.64 9.81 -11.51
CA CYS A 42 -5.47 9.10 -10.99
C CYS A 42 -5.70 8.65 -9.54
N GLU A 43 -6.28 9.50 -8.70
CA GLU A 43 -6.59 9.16 -7.31
C GLU A 43 -7.65 8.05 -7.21
N THR A 44 -8.74 8.13 -7.99
CA THR A 44 -9.76 7.08 -8.03
C THR A 44 -9.17 5.75 -8.48
N ASN A 45 -8.33 5.76 -9.52
CA ASN A 45 -7.69 4.55 -10.02
C ASN A 45 -6.72 3.95 -8.99
N ARG A 46 -5.99 4.80 -8.26
CA ARG A 46 -5.08 4.35 -7.19
C ARG A 46 -5.84 3.68 -6.04
N ILE A 47 -6.99 4.22 -5.64
CA ILE A 47 -7.86 3.64 -4.61
C ILE A 47 -8.46 2.32 -5.10
N ALA A 48 -9.06 2.30 -6.29
CA ALA A 48 -9.64 1.10 -6.88
C ALA A 48 -8.59 -0.03 -6.99
N ALA A 49 -7.40 0.26 -7.51
CA ALA A 49 -6.32 -0.72 -7.58
C ALA A 49 -5.86 -1.22 -6.19
N ALA A 50 -5.93 -0.38 -5.15
CA ALA A 50 -5.63 -0.79 -3.78
C ALA A 50 -6.71 -1.72 -3.21
N GLU A 51 -7.98 -1.45 -3.53
CA GLU A 51 -9.13 -2.27 -3.17
C GLU A 51 -9.10 -3.62 -3.90
N ASP A 52 -8.83 -3.63 -5.20
CA ASP A 52 -8.66 -4.86 -5.99
C ASP A 52 -7.57 -5.74 -5.42
N ARG A 53 -6.41 -5.16 -5.06
CA ARG A 53 -5.33 -5.89 -4.38
C ARG A 53 -5.75 -6.44 -3.02
N ARG A 54 -6.60 -5.72 -2.28
CA ARG A 54 -7.15 -6.19 -1.00
C ARG A 54 -8.12 -7.35 -1.23
N GLN A 55 -9.01 -7.24 -2.20
CA GLN A 55 -9.96 -8.30 -2.55
C GLN A 55 -9.26 -9.54 -3.09
N ALA A 56 -8.26 -9.40 -3.96
CA ALA A 56 -7.46 -10.50 -4.47
C ALA A 56 -6.77 -11.30 -3.35
N ARG A 57 -6.24 -10.61 -2.32
CA ARG A 57 -5.67 -11.28 -1.13
C ARG A 57 -6.74 -12.04 -0.34
N LYS A 58 -7.92 -11.45 -0.15
CA LYS A 58 -9.04 -12.10 0.54
C LYS A 58 -9.53 -13.33 -0.23
N ASN A 59 -9.67 -13.20 -1.55
CA ASN A 59 -10.06 -14.30 -2.42
C ASN A 59 -9.04 -15.43 -2.39
N ARG A 60 -7.73 -15.13 -2.45
CA ARG A 60 -6.67 -16.14 -2.32
C ARG A 60 -6.70 -16.88 -0.98
N ALA A 61 -7.08 -16.21 0.11
CA ALA A 61 -7.25 -16.86 1.40
C ALA A 61 -8.47 -17.80 1.44
N ASN A 62 -9.56 -17.42 0.76
CA ASN A 62 -10.80 -18.19 0.68
C ASN A 62 -10.75 -19.35 -0.33
N ASN A 63 -9.95 -19.21 -1.38
CA ASN A 63 -9.75 -20.23 -2.42
C ASN A 63 -8.29 -20.71 -2.38
N PRO A 64 -7.92 -21.54 -1.39
CA PRO A 64 -6.58 -22.08 -1.31
C PRO A 64 -6.34 -23.02 -2.51
N ILE A 65 -5.25 -22.78 -3.24
CA ILE A 65 -4.77 -23.69 -4.28
C ILE A 65 -4.58 -25.08 -3.62
N ALA A 66 -5.29 -26.08 -4.14
CA ALA A 66 -5.18 -27.46 -3.67
C ALA A 66 -3.79 -27.98 -4.05
N GLY A 67 -2.95 -28.23 -3.05
CA GLY A 67 -1.58 -28.69 -3.24
C GLY A 67 -0.97 -29.17 -1.93
N ALA A 68 -0.35 -30.35 -2.02
CA ALA A 68 0.38 -31.14 -1.02
C ALA A 68 0.54 -30.51 0.38
N THR A 69 -0.02 -31.21 1.35
CA THR A 69 0.16 -30.91 2.77
C THR A 69 1.53 -31.41 3.24
N ILE A 70 2.32 -30.54 3.86
CA ILE A 70 3.65 -30.83 4.41
C ILE A 70 3.50 -31.20 5.90
N PRO A 71 3.87 -32.42 6.32
CA PRO A 71 3.79 -32.82 7.72
C PRO A 71 4.94 -32.25 8.56
N CYS A 72 4.65 -31.96 9.83
CA CYS A 72 5.70 -31.67 10.81
C CYS A 72 6.40 -32.97 11.24
N PRO A 73 7.75 -32.99 11.33
CA PRO A 73 8.49 -34.18 11.78
C PRO A 73 8.36 -34.46 13.29
N HIS A 74 7.89 -33.50 14.09
CA HIS A 74 7.83 -33.61 15.55
C HIS A 74 6.40 -33.74 16.12
N CYS A 75 5.37 -33.46 15.31
CA CYS A 75 3.98 -33.62 15.71
C CYS A 75 3.08 -33.89 14.49
N GLN A 76 1.83 -34.30 14.72
CA GLN A 76 0.88 -34.61 13.64
C GLN A 76 0.32 -33.38 12.90
N ARG A 77 0.92 -32.19 13.09
CA ARG A 77 0.41 -30.95 12.48
C ARG A 77 0.84 -30.85 11.02
N LEU A 78 -0.11 -30.41 10.22
CA LEU A 78 -0.06 -30.39 8.76
C LEU A 78 -0.06 -28.94 8.25
N PHE A 79 0.82 -28.63 7.29
CA PHE A 79 1.02 -27.28 6.76
C PHE A 79 0.80 -27.21 5.26
N ARG A 80 0.23 -26.11 4.77
CA ARG A 80 -0.04 -25.90 3.34
C ARG A 80 1.15 -25.30 2.58
N VAL A 81 2.11 -24.71 3.29
CA VAL A 81 3.28 -24.02 2.72
C VAL A 81 4.48 -24.16 3.66
N GLN A 82 5.68 -24.19 3.08
CA GLN A 82 6.93 -24.38 3.83
C GLN A 82 7.18 -23.30 4.87
N ILE A 83 6.83 -22.04 4.57
CA ILE A 83 6.99 -20.91 5.49
C ILE A 83 6.23 -21.15 6.81
N GLY A 84 5.03 -21.73 6.73
CA GLY A 84 4.22 -22.08 7.90
C GLY A 84 4.88 -23.15 8.76
N LEU A 85 5.42 -24.20 8.12
CA LEU A 85 6.18 -25.25 8.80
C LEU A 85 7.45 -24.69 9.45
N THR A 86 8.26 -23.90 8.73
CA THR A 86 9.49 -23.30 9.26
C THR A 86 9.23 -22.42 10.48
N SER A 87 8.15 -21.62 10.47
CA SER A 87 7.75 -20.84 11.63
C SER A 87 7.32 -21.73 12.81
N HIS A 88 6.59 -22.82 12.53
CA HIS A 88 6.15 -23.76 13.55
C HIS A 88 7.29 -24.56 14.18
N LEU A 89 8.31 -24.97 13.41
CA LEU A 89 9.46 -25.70 13.96
C LEU A 89 10.18 -24.93 15.09
N ARG A 90 10.04 -23.59 15.13
CA ARG A 90 10.55 -22.77 16.24
C ARG A 90 9.86 -23.05 17.58
N THR A 91 8.62 -23.55 17.58
CA THR A 91 7.92 -23.93 18.83
C THR A 91 8.39 -25.27 19.37
N HIS A 92 8.97 -26.13 18.53
CA HIS A 92 9.61 -27.38 18.96
C HIS A 92 11.03 -27.18 19.47
N LYS A 93 11.69 -26.10 19.04
CA LYS A 93 12.95 -25.68 19.66
C LYS A 93 12.60 -25.15 21.05
N THR A 94 12.88 -25.94 22.08
CA THR A 94 12.96 -25.47 23.45
C THR A 94 14.03 -24.38 23.50
N SER A 95 13.64 -23.13 23.28
CA SER A 95 14.39 -22.03 23.86
C SER A 95 14.40 -22.31 25.37
N PRO A 96 15.55 -22.19 26.07
CA PRO A 96 15.53 -21.99 27.52
C PRO A 96 14.46 -20.95 27.81
N PRO A 97 13.68 -21.06 28.91
CA PRO A 97 12.53 -20.20 29.16
C PRO A 97 12.97 -18.76 28.94
N HIS A 98 12.61 -18.23 27.76
CA HIS A 98 12.88 -16.85 27.44
C HIS A 98 12.11 -16.11 28.54
N PRO A 99 12.75 -15.22 29.32
CA PRO A 99 12.02 -14.46 30.34
C PRO A 99 10.78 -13.94 29.62
N ARG A 100 9.61 -14.35 30.12
CA ARG A 100 8.31 -13.94 29.58
C ARG A 100 8.47 -12.47 29.29
N MET A 101 8.44 -12.08 28.01
CA MET A 101 8.19 -10.69 27.68
C MET A 101 6.83 -10.44 28.31
N THR A 102 6.85 -9.87 29.51
CA THR A 102 5.69 -9.19 30.06
C THR A 102 5.20 -8.33 28.93
N ARG A 103 3.91 -8.52 28.62
CA ARG A 103 3.15 -7.66 27.72
C ARG A 103 3.63 -6.24 27.95
N TRP A 104 4.37 -5.68 27.00
CA TRP A 104 4.72 -4.27 27.04
C TRP A 104 3.40 -3.54 26.96
N SER A 105 2.93 -3.10 28.13
CA SER A 105 1.80 -2.21 28.28
C SER A 105 2.21 -0.93 27.56
N SER A 106 1.90 -0.84 26.28
CA SER A 106 1.95 0.41 25.53
C SER A 106 0.90 1.35 26.12
N SER A 107 1.19 1.92 27.28
CA SER A 107 0.71 3.23 27.68
C SER A 107 1.46 4.29 26.86
N HIS A 108 1.50 4.11 25.54
CA HIS A 108 1.87 5.18 24.63
C HIS A 108 0.57 5.92 24.31
N PRO A 109 0.49 7.24 24.58
CA PRO A 109 -0.66 8.01 24.13
C PRO A 109 -0.78 7.80 22.62
N ARG A 110 -1.99 7.45 22.18
CA ARG A 110 -2.35 7.34 20.77
C ARG A 110 -2.09 8.70 20.13
N THR A 111 -0.90 8.91 19.57
CA THR A 111 -0.62 10.07 18.74
C THR A 111 -1.51 9.95 17.52
N ASN A 112 -2.61 10.69 17.57
CA ASN A 112 -3.59 10.79 16.51
C ASN A 112 -2.93 11.51 15.32
N TYR A 113 -2.46 10.75 14.35
CA TYR A 113 -1.97 11.26 13.07
C TYR A 113 -3.05 11.96 12.22
N ARG A 114 -4.27 12.19 12.73
CA ARG A 114 -5.29 13.05 12.10
C ARG A 114 -5.18 14.54 12.43
N THR A 115 -4.24 15.00 13.25
CA THR A 115 -4.01 16.45 13.48
C THR A 115 -2.73 16.99 12.86
N CYS A 116 -1.85 16.15 12.30
CA CYS A 116 -0.63 16.61 11.65
C CYS A 116 -0.88 17.24 10.26
N TRP A 117 -1.99 16.90 9.60
CA TRP A 117 -2.32 17.45 8.28
C TRP A 117 -3.21 18.72 8.31
N LYS A 118 -3.76 19.09 9.47
CA LYS A 118 -4.50 20.35 9.62
C LYS A 118 -3.63 21.53 10.04
N LYS A 119 -2.32 21.33 10.29
CA LYS A 119 -1.35 22.41 10.58
C LYS A 119 -0.48 22.82 9.38
N ILE A 120 -0.63 22.18 8.22
CA ILE A 120 0.12 22.51 6.98
C ILE A 120 -0.77 23.23 5.93
N LEU A 121 -1.99 23.65 6.30
CA LEU A 121 -2.91 24.36 5.39
C LEU A 121 -3.46 25.70 5.94
N ILE A 122 -2.77 26.34 6.90
CA ILE A 122 -3.16 27.68 7.42
C ILE A 122 -1.98 28.68 7.43
N LEU A 123 -0.84 28.40 6.78
CA LEU A 123 0.31 29.34 6.78
C LEU A 123 0.98 29.55 5.42
N GLU A 124 0.24 29.51 4.31
CA GLU A 124 0.75 29.94 2.99
C GLU A 124 -0.38 30.63 2.19
N PHE A 125 -1.08 31.58 2.84
CA PHE A 125 -1.99 32.52 2.15
C PHE A 125 -2.07 33.81 2.97
N SER A 126 -1.00 34.61 2.87
CA SER A 126 -0.94 36.04 3.20
C SER A 126 0.40 36.61 2.74
N PHE A 127 0.57 36.80 1.43
CA PHE A 127 0.95 38.06 0.77
C PHE A 127 0.96 37.85 -0.75
#